data_AF-A0A925MWX3-F1
#
_entry.id   AF-A0A925MWX3-F1
#
_cell.length_a   1.000
_cell.length_b   1.000
_cell.length_c   1.000
_cell.angle_alpha   90.00
_cell.angle_beta   90.00
_cell.angle_gamma   90.00
#
_symmetry.space_group_name_H-M   'P 1'
#
loop_
_entity.id
_entity.type
_entity.pdbx_description
1 polymer ?
#
loop_
_entity_poly.entity_id
_entity_poly.type
_entity_poly.pdbx_seq_one_letter_code
_entity_poly.pdbx_strand_id
1 'polypeptide(L)'
;GVELDWPEGEETPRVTVKRVQPFDGLNAASRMTLTVSAADPAVPAGLADLLTDSRGGRGTLLFATPLPDGGEARLVLARDVALDPELAERIKALPGVADATLSAEERPALALVS
;
A
#
# COMPACT_ATOMS: atom_id res chain seq x y z
N GLY A 1 -25.96 -12.24 -23.06
CA GLY A 1 -25.84 -12.09 -21.59
C GLY A 1 -24.40 -12.35 -21.27
N VAL A 2 -23.71 -11.37 -20.71
CA VAL A 2 -22.35 -11.57 -20.20
C VAL A 2 -22.53 -11.66 -18.69
N GLU A 3 -22.60 -12.90 -18.23
CA GLU A 3 -22.43 -13.25 -16.83
C GLU A 3 -20.93 -13.51 -16.70
N LEU A 4 -20.20 -12.51 -16.22
CA LEU A 4 -18.84 -12.74 -15.74
C LEU A 4 -19.00 -13.22 -14.30
N ASP A 5 -19.35 -14.49 -14.18
CA ASP A 5 -19.05 -15.26 -12.99
C ASP A 5 -17.56 -15.57 -13.09
N TRP A 6 -16.72 -14.98 -12.24
CA TRP A 6 -15.65 -15.80 -11.69
C TRP A 6 -15.20 -15.35 -10.30
N PRO A 7 -14.99 -16.33 -9.39
CA PRO A 7 -14.82 -16.11 -7.97
C PRO A 7 -13.34 -16.12 -7.57
N GLU A 8 -12.97 -15.35 -6.55
CA GLU A 8 -11.81 -15.71 -5.71
C GLU A 8 -11.89 -14.99 -4.37
N GLY A 9 -12.53 -15.66 -3.41
CA GLY A 9 -12.01 -15.60 -2.06
C GLY A 9 -10.86 -16.61 -1.98
N GLU A 10 -9.63 -16.15 -1.77
CA GLU A 10 -8.57 -17.01 -1.27
C GLU A 10 -7.51 -16.16 -0.53
N GLU A 11 -7.41 -16.44 0.77
CA GLU A 11 -6.28 -16.26 1.68
C GLU A 11 -5.74 -14.85 1.99
N THR A 12 -6.29 -14.26 3.06
CA THR A 12 -5.70 -13.11 3.78
C THR A 12 -4.55 -13.58 4.68
N PRO A 13 -3.29 -13.16 4.46
CA PRO A 13 -2.19 -13.49 5.37
C PRO A 13 -2.29 -12.61 6.62
N ARG A 14 -2.40 -13.23 7.80
CA ARG A 14 -2.39 -12.53 9.11
C ARG A 14 -0.97 -12.13 9.51
N VAL A 15 -0.70 -10.85 9.71
CA VAL A 15 0.51 -10.36 10.38
C VAL A 15 0.17 -9.45 11.55
N THR A 16 0.55 -9.88 12.76
CA THR A 16 0.46 -9.09 14.01
C THR A 16 1.80 -8.40 14.25
N VAL A 17 1.84 -7.09 14.49
CA VAL A 17 3.10 -6.38 14.82
C VAL A 17 3.02 -5.65 16.16
N LYS A 18 3.93 -6.01 17.07
CA LYS A 18 4.12 -5.42 18.41
C LYS A 18 5.16 -4.28 18.34
N ARG A 19 4.76 -3.09 18.81
CA ARG A 19 5.48 -1.87 19.28
C ARG A 19 6.94 -1.62 18.84
N VAL A 20 7.28 -0.34 18.61
CA VAL A 20 8.62 0.20 18.93
C VAL A 20 8.65 1.71 19.22
N GLN A 21 9.58 2.08 20.10
CA GLN A 21 9.91 3.39 20.70
C GLN A 21 10.95 4.15 19.85
N PRO A 22 11.07 5.51 19.92
CA PRO A 22 11.85 6.29 18.96
C PRO A 22 13.26 6.65 19.46
N PHE A 23 14.20 6.80 18.52
CA PHE A 23 15.46 7.51 18.75
C PHE A 23 15.83 8.34 17.53
N ASP A 24 16.43 9.50 17.80
CA ASP A 24 16.72 10.61 16.90
C ASP A 24 18.22 10.58 16.50
N GLY A 25 18.55 10.86 15.24
CA GLY A 25 19.92 11.25 14.85
C GLY A 25 20.71 10.39 13.85
N LEU A 26 20.25 9.21 13.42
CA LEU A 26 20.95 8.39 12.40
C LEU A 26 19.96 7.43 11.73
N ASN A 27 18.88 8.00 11.21
CA ASN A 27 17.59 7.39 11.58
C ASN A 27 17.08 6.30 10.66
N ALA A 28 17.46 5.07 11.02
CA ALA A 28 16.83 3.77 10.81
C ALA A 28 15.31 3.73 11.11
N ALA A 29 14.52 4.65 10.57
CA ALA A 29 13.08 4.51 10.52
C ALA A 29 12.75 3.55 9.37
N SER A 30 12.01 2.50 9.70
CA SER A 30 11.47 1.56 8.72
C SER A 30 10.64 2.33 7.68
N ARG A 31 10.97 2.20 6.39
CA ARG A 31 10.13 2.79 5.33
C ARG A 31 8.85 1.96 5.25
N MET A 32 7.72 2.62 5.06
CA MET A 32 6.42 1.95 4.97
C MET A 32 5.92 1.99 3.54
N THR A 33 5.28 0.92 3.10
CA THR A 33 4.59 0.85 1.81
C THR A 33 3.14 0.50 2.07
N LEU A 34 2.22 1.30 1.53
CA LEU A 34 0.81 0.96 1.45
C LEU A 34 0.54 0.51 0.02
N THR A 35 0.13 -0.74 -0.16
CA THR A 35 -0.28 -1.27 -1.46
C THR A 35 -1.80 -1.28 -1.51
N VAL A 36 -2.37 -0.61 -2.51
CA VAL A 36 -3.81 -0.55 -2.75
C VAL A 36 -4.12 -1.28 -4.04
N SER A 37 -5.06 -2.21 -4.00
CA SER A 37 -5.50 -2.98 -5.17
C SER A 37 -6.91 -2.54 -5.58
N ALA A 38 -7.09 -2.20 -6.86
CA ALA A 38 -8.41 -1.89 -7.42
C ALA A 38 -8.44 -2.03 -8.94
N ALA A 39 -9.61 -2.38 -9.49
CA ALA A 39 -9.87 -2.39 -10.93
C ALA A 39 -10.54 -1.09 -11.42
N ASP A 40 -11.14 -0.32 -10.52
CA ASP A 40 -11.88 0.89 -10.88
C ASP A 40 -10.91 2.07 -11.15
N PRO A 41 -10.92 2.66 -12.37
CA PRO A 41 -10.06 3.79 -12.72
C PRO A 41 -10.37 5.09 -11.97
N ALA A 42 -11.49 5.17 -11.22
CA ALA A 42 -11.82 6.31 -10.37
C ALA A 42 -11.08 6.31 -9.02
N VAL A 43 -10.59 5.14 -8.57
CA VAL A 43 -9.94 4.98 -7.26
C VAL A 43 -8.70 5.88 -7.07
N PRO A 44 -7.79 6.04 -8.06
CA PRO A 44 -6.63 6.92 -7.91
C PRO A 44 -6.98 8.37 -7.57
N ALA A 45 -8.11 8.89 -8.06
CA ALA A 45 -8.57 10.25 -7.73
C ALA A 45 -9.02 10.36 -6.26
N GLY A 46 -9.76 9.36 -5.76
CA GLY A 46 -10.14 9.29 -4.34
C GLY A 46 -8.93 9.11 -3.41
N LEU A 47 -7.93 8.34 -3.84
CA LEU A 47 -6.67 8.21 -3.12
C LEU A 47 -5.94 9.56 -3.03
N ALA A 48 -5.87 10.32 -4.13
CA ALA A 48 -5.23 11.63 -4.14
C ALA A 48 -5.87 12.60 -3.14
N ASP A 49 -7.20 12.60 -3.04
CA ASP A 49 -7.95 13.43 -2.09
C ASP A 49 -7.57 13.11 -0.63
N LEU A 50 -7.61 11.81 -0.26
CA LEU A 50 -7.26 11.36 1.10
C LEU A 50 -5.81 11.66 1.50
N LEU A 51 -4.89 11.72 0.53
CA LEU A 51 -3.47 11.95 0.77
C LEU A 51 -3.10 13.43 0.92
N THR A 52 -4.03 14.35 0.67
CA THR A 52 -3.76 15.80 0.69
C THR A 52 -3.16 16.24 2.03
N ASP A 53 -3.68 15.71 3.15
CA ASP A 53 -3.22 16.01 4.50
C ASP A 53 -2.11 15.07 5.02
N SER A 54 -1.78 14.00 4.30
CA SER A 54 -0.87 12.94 4.77
C SER A 54 0.59 13.12 4.28
N ARG A 55 1.09 14.36 4.21
CA ARG A 55 2.46 14.67 3.74
C ARG A 55 3.50 14.62 4.87
N GLY A 56 4.78 14.52 4.50
CA GLY A 56 5.91 14.67 5.42
C GLY A 56 6.36 13.37 6.11
N GLY A 57 5.84 12.23 5.66
CA GLY A 57 6.31 10.92 6.11
C GLY A 57 7.42 10.35 5.23
N ARG A 58 7.69 9.06 5.40
CA ARG A 58 8.71 8.32 4.62
C ARG A 58 8.12 7.14 3.86
N GLY A 59 6.80 7.15 3.69
CA GLY A 59 6.04 6.07 3.11
C GLY A 59 5.82 6.21 1.60
N THR A 60 5.56 5.08 0.95
CA THR A 60 5.23 4.98 -0.48
C THR A 60 3.85 4.39 -0.66
N LEU A 61 3.02 4.99 -1.52
CA LEU A 61 1.74 4.41 -1.94
C LEU A 61 1.92 3.73 -3.30
N LEU A 62 1.69 2.42 -3.32
CA LEU A 62 1.66 1.61 -4.53
C LEU A 62 0.22 1.28 -4.89
N PHE A 63 -0.11 1.33 -6.18
CA PHE A 63 -1.39 0.94 -6.72
C PHE A 63 -1.22 -0.24 -7.66
N ALA A 64 -1.96 -1.30 -7.40
CA ALA A 64 -2.01 -2.52 -8.20
C ALA A 64 -3.36 -2.59 -8.91
N THR A 65 -3.34 -2.82 -10.22
CA THR A 65 -4.56 -2.90 -11.02
C THR A 65 -4.43 -3.96 -12.12
N PRO A 66 -5.48 -4.77 -12.37
CA PRO A 66 -5.44 -5.76 -13.44
C PRO A 66 -5.38 -5.08 -14.82
N LEU A 67 -4.61 -5.66 -15.74
CA LEU A 67 -4.55 -5.23 -17.12
C LEU A 67 -5.59 -5.97 -17.98
N PRO A 68 -6.17 -5.33 -19.02
CA PRO A 68 -7.20 -5.93 -19.86
C PRO A 68 -6.73 -7.19 -20.62
N ASP A 69 -5.43 -7.29 -20.94
CA ASP A 69 -4.83 -8.45 -21.59
C ASP A 69 -4.33 -9.53 -20.59
N GLY A 70 -4.69 -9.37 -19.31
CA GLY A 70 -4.20 -10.18 -18.21
C GLY A 70 -2.93 -9.63 -17.57
N GLY A 71 -2.64 -10.09 -16.35
CA GLY A 71 -1.54 -9.58 -15.52
C GLY A 71 -1.92 -8.35 -14.69
N GLU A 72 -0.94 -7.81 -13.97
CA GLU A 72 -1.12 -6.71 -13.02
C GLU A 72 -0.15 -5.56 -13.34
N ALA A 73 -0.66 -4.34 -13.42
CA ALA A 73 0.13 -3.13 -13.44
C ALA A 73 0.35 -2.61 -12.02
N ARG A 74 1.59 -2.23 -11.71
CA ARG A 74 1.97 -1.61 -10.43
C ARG A 74 2.48 -0.20 -10.65
N LEU A 75 1.87 0.77 -9.98
CA LEU A 75 2.19 2.19 -10.11
C LEU A 75 2.46 2.81 -8.76
N VAL A 76 3.52 3.63 -8.66
CA VAL A 76 3.74 4.45 -7.48
C VAL A 76 2.91 5.73 -7.62
N LEU A 77 1.91 5.89 -6.76
CA LEU A 77 1.02 7.06 -6.78
C LEU A 77 1.55 8.21 -5.93
N ALA A 78 2.25 7.91 -4.83
CA ALA A 78 2.81 8.91 -3.94
C ALA A 78 4.06 8.43 -3.21
N ARG A 79 4.91 9.39 -2.84
CA ARG A 79 6.11 9.22 -2.00
C ARG A 79 6.08 10.25 -0.88
N ASP A 80 6.88 10.02 0.16
CA ASP A 80 7.02 10.88 1.33
C ASP A 80 5.67 11.11 2.06
N VAL A 81 4.86 10.05 2.05
CA VAL A 81 3.54 10.01 2.69
C VAL A 81 3.70 9.58 4.15
N ALA A 82 3.01 10.26 5.06
CA ALA A 82 2.79 9.80 6.41
C ALA A 82 1.76 8.66 6.36
N LEU A 83 2.26 7.42 6.32
CA LEU A 83 1.42 6.23 6.30
C LEU A 83 1.21 5.71 7.73
N ASP A 84 -0.03 5.38 8.03
CA ASP A 84 -0.44 4.82 9.30
C ASP A 84 -1.64 3.87 9.10
N PRO A 85 -1.98 3.05 10.11
CA PRO A 85 -3.10 2.12 10.00
C PRO A 85 -4.47 2.78 9.80
N GLU A 86 -4.70 3.99 10.32
CA GLU A 86 -5.98 4.70 10.16
C GLU A 86 -6.17 5.16 8.70
N LEU A 87 -5.10 5.68 8.08
CA LEU A 87 -5.11 5.99 6.65
C LEU A 87 -5.37 4.75 5.80
N ALA A 88 -4.78 3.61 6.15
CA ALA A 88 -5.03 2.35 5.44
C ALA A 88 -6.51 1.91 5.54
N GLU A 89 -7.12 1.98 6.72
CA GLU A 89 -8.54 1.65 6.90
C GLU A 89 -9.47 2.64 6.17
N ARG A 90 -9.15 3.94 6.17
CA ARG A 90 -9.89 4.94 5.39
C ARG A 90 -9.82 4.65 3.89
N ILE A 91 -8.66 4.20 3.41
CA ILE A 91 -8.49 3.81 2.00
C ILE A 91 -9.27 2.53 1.68
N LYS A 92 -9.29 1.52 2.56
CA LYS A 92 -10.13 0.32 2.36
C LYS A 92 -11.61 0.64 2.27
N ALA A 93 -12.06 1.69 2.96
CA ALA A 93 -13.44 2.14 2.93
C ALA A 93 -13.81 2.90 1.63
N LEU A 94 -12.84 3.23 0.76
CA LEU A 94 -13.15 3.88 -0.51
C LEU A 94 -13.88 2.92 -1.45
N PRO A 95 -14.93 3.41 -2.15
CA PRO A 95 -15.60 2.60 -3.16
C PRO A 95 -14.63 2.22 -4.27
N GLY A 96 -14.68 0.96 -4.69
CA GLY A 96 -13.82 0.42 -5.75
C GLY A 96 -12.46 -0.11 -5.28
N VAL A 97 -12.08 0.11 -4.02
CA VAL A 97 -10.88 -0.53 -3.43
C VAL A 97 -11.19 -1.98 -3.08
N ALA A 98 -10.34 -2.89 -3.57
CA ALA A 98 -10.41 -4.32 -3.27
C ALA A 98 -9.60 -4.67 -2.01
N ASP A 99 -8.41 -4.09 -1.86
CA ASP A 99 -7.57 -4.26 -0.66
C ASP A 99 -6.67 -3.03 -0.44
N ALA A 100 -6.27 -2.82 0.82
CA ALA A 100 -5.18 -1.91 1.16
C ALA A 100 -4.30 -2.50 2.27
N THR A 101 -3.06 -2.86 1.91
CA THR A 101 -2.13 -3.53 2.83
C THR A 101 -0.96 -2.63 3.18
N LEU A 102 -0.78 -2.38 4.47
CA LEU A 102 0.34 -1.61 5.00
C LEU A 102 1.49 -2.55 5.41
N SER A 103 2.67 -2.33 4.86
CA SER A 103 3.87 -3.14 5.10
C SER A 103 5.09 -2.28 5.41
N ALA A 104 6.03 -2.83 6.18
CA ALA A 104 7.36 -2.25 6.35
C ALA A 104 8.30 -2.78 5.26
N GLU A 105 9.10 -1.93 4.64
CA GLU A 105 10.13 -2.35 3.70
C GLU A 105 11.27 -3.05 4.45
N GLU A 106 11.52 -4.31 4.10
CA GLU A 106 12.69 -5.06 4.58
C GLU A 106 13.93 -4.58 3.83
N ARG A 107 14.95 -4.09 4.55
CA ARG A 107 16.23 -3.70 3.92
C ARG A 107 17.01 -4.97 3.57
N PRO A 108 17.48 -5.16 2.32
CA PRO A 108 18.41 -6.24 2.04
C PRO A 108 19.67 -6.03 2.86
N ALA A 109 20.06 -7.05 3.63
CA ALA A 109 21.34 -7.05 4.33
C ALA A 109 22.46 -7.08 3.28
N LEU A 110 23.07 -5.93 3.01
CA LEU A 110 24.27 -5.86 2.21
C LEU A 110 25.36 -6.64 2.95
N ALA A 111 25.69 -7.84 2.46
CA ALA A 111 26.84 -8.58 2.93
C ALA A 111 28.10 -7.86 2.42
N LEU A 112 28.90 -7.33 3.34
CA LEU A 112 30.28 -6.92 3.06
C LEU A 112 31.09 -8.18 2.72
N VAL A 113 31.40 -8.38 1.45
CA VAL A 113 32.44 -9.32 1.01
C VAL A 113 33.79 -8.65 1.28
N SER A 114 34.56 -9.20 2.23
CA SER A 114 35.97 -8.88 2.47
C SER A 114 36.87 -9.73 1.60
#